data_AF-A0A3N5VE12-F1
#
_entry.id   AF-A0A3N5VE12-F1
#
_cell.length_a   1.000
_cell.length_b   1.000
_cell.length_c   1.000
_cell.angle_alpha   90.00
_cell.angle_beta   90.00
_cell.angle_gamma   90.00
#
_symmetry.space_group_name_H-M   'P 1'
#
loop_
_entity.id
_entity.type
_entity.pdbx_description
1 polymer ?
#
loop_
_entity_poly.entity_id
_entity_poly.type
_entity_poly.pdbx_seq_one_letter_code
_entity_poly.pdbx_strand_id
1 'polypeptide(L)' 'MNLLDAIEACRKCHRLAPFTNFNGNTFAAIARILVKRLNLDFTQEHIARSLAGHIVAGVASEEEVAAFRKFCESLG' A
#
# COMPACT_ATOMS: atom_id res chain seq x y z
N MET A 1 4.74 -14.04 -3.99
CA MET A 1 4.77 -12.62 -3.59
C MET A 1 3.36 -12.26 -3.18
N ASN A 2 3.15 -11.94 -1.91
CA ASN A 2 1.83 -11.57 -1.39
C ASN A 2 1.62 -10.03 -1.53
N LEU A 3 0.44 -9.54 -1.15
CA LEU A 3 0.12 -8.12 -1.24
C LEU A 3 1.08 -7.26 -0.40
N LEU A 4 1.44 -7.72 0.79
CA LEU A 4 2.34 -7.00 1.69
C LEU A 4 3.72 -6.80 1.04
N ASP A 5 4.29 -7.85 0.45
CA ASP A 5 5.57 -7.80 -0.28
C ASP A 5 5.52 -6.76 -1.40
N ALA A 6 4.40 -6.70 -2.14
CA ALA A 6 4.21 -5.76 -3.24
C ALA A 6 4.12 -4.30 -2.75
N ILE A 7 3.44 -4.06 -1.61
CA ILE A 7 3.37 -2.73 -1.00
C ILE A 7 4.73 -2.30 -0.44
N GLU A 8 5.48 -3.21 0.18
CA GLU A 8 6.83 -2.93 0.63
C GLU A 8 7.78 -2.62 -0.52
N ALA A 9 7.66 -3.33 -1.65
CA ALA A 9 8.40 -3.01 -2.86
C ALA A 9 8.05 -1.60 -3.37
N CYS A 10 6.77 -1.23 -3.41
CA CYS A 10 6.32 0.12 -3.75
C CYS A 10 6.92 1.17 -2.82
N ARG A 11 6.98 0.92 -1.50
CA ARG A 11 7.60 1.82 -0.52
C ARG A 11 9.11 1.96 -0.75
N LYS A 12 9.82 0.87 -1.05
CA LYS A 12 11.25 0.92 -1.38
C LYS A 12 11.46 1.77 -2.63
N CYS A 13 10.68 1.56 -3.68
CA CYS A 13 10.78 2.34 -4.91
C CYS A 13 10.41 3.82 -4.72
N HIS A 14 9.42 4.13 -3.89
CA HIS A 14 9.06 5.51 -3.52
C HIS A 14 10.26 6.28 -2.94
N ARG A 15 11.18 5.59 -2.24
CA ARG A 15 12.36 6.21 -1.61
C ARG A 15 13.58 6.33 -2.54
N LEU A 16 13.53 5.78 -3.75
CA LEU A 16 14.66 5.83 -4.69
C LEU A 16 14.56 7.07 -5.58
N ALA A 17 15.69 7.73 -5.82
CA ALA A 17 15.79 8.78 -6.84
C ALA A 17 15.56 8.18 -8.25
N PRO A 18 14.95 8.92 -9.20
CA PRO A 18 14.52 10.32 -9.12
C PRO A 18 13.08 10.50 -8.58
N PHE A 19 12.47 9.46 -7.99
CA PHE A 19 11.06 9.48 -7.61
C PHE A 19 10.73 10.35 -6.38
N THR A 20 11.74 10.89 -5.70
CA THR A 20 11.57 11.80 -4.56
C THR A 20 11.01 13.19 -4.94
N ASN A 21 10.97 13.54 -6.23
CA ASN A 21 10.45 14.80 -6.75
C ASN A 21 9.10 14.59 -7.47
N PHE A 22 7.99 14.57 -6.74
CA PHE A 22 6.59 14.40 -7.21
C PHE A 22 6.19 13.04 -7.82
N ASN A 23 7.12 12.19 -8.23
CA ASN A 23 6.80 10.86 -8.77
C ASN A 23 6.62 9.76 -7.72
N GLY A 24 6.87 10.02 -6.43
CA GLY A 24 6.60 9.08 -5.33
C GLY A 24 5.14 8.65 -5.29
N ASN A 25 4.23 9.56 -5.68
CA ASN A 25 2.80 9.28 -5.83
C ASN A 25 2.49 8.14 -6.83
N THR A 26 3.39 7.83 -7.76
CA THR A 26 3.23 6.72 -8.71
C THR A 26 3.11 5.39 -7.98
N PHE A 27 3.99 5.12 -7.01
CA PHE A 27 3.97 3.86 -6.28
C PHE A 27 2.78 3.77 -5.32
N ALA A 28 2.34 4.90 -4.75
CA ALA A 28 1.10 4.94 -3.97
C ALA A 28 -0.14 4.72 -4.86
N ALA A 29 -0.12 5.17 -6.12
CA ALA A 29 -1.17 4.89 -7.09
C ALA A 29 -1.18 3.40 -7.50
N ILE A 30 -0.01 2.83 -7.79
CA ILE A 30 0.15 1.39 -8.09
C ILE A 30 -0.39 0.54 -6.93
N ALA A 31 0.00 0.83 -5.69
CA ALA A 31 -0.50 0.17 -4.50
C ALA A 31 -2.04 0.17 -4.42
N ARG A 32 -2.67 1.32 -4.65
CA ARG A 32 -4.13 1.45 -4.66
C ARG A 32 -4.80 0.67 -5.79
N ILE A 33 -4.15 0.56 -6.95
CA ILE A 33 -4.63 -0.25 -8.08
C ILE A 33 -4.54 -1.75 -7.75
N LEU A 34 -3.46 -2.18 -7.08
CA LEU A 34 -3.30 -3.58 -6.64
C LEU A 34 -4.43 -3.98 -5.69
N VAL A 35 -4.74 -3.14 -4.70
CA VAL A 35 -5.86 -3.40 -3.77
C VAL A 35 -7.20 -3.48 -4.52
N LYS A 36 -7.44 -2.59 -5.49
CA LYS A 36 -8.67 -2.61 -6.30
C LYS A 36 -8.86 -3.92 -7.09
N ARG A 37 -7.79 -4.65 -7.38
CA ARG A 37 -7.86 -5.95 -8.09
C ARG A 37 -8.25 -7.13 -7.20
N LEU A 38 -8.35 -6.93 -5.88
CA LEU A 38 -8.70 -7.97 -4.91
C LEU A 38 -10.22 -8.25 -4.86
N ASN A 39 -11.05 -7.45 -5.55
CA ASN A 39 -12.51 -7.60 -5.58
C ASN A 39 -13.15 -7.70 -4.19
N LEU A 40 -12.68 -6.87 -3.25
CA LEU A 40 -13.17 -6.79 -1.88
C LEU A 40 -14.54 -6.09 -1.82
N ASP A 41 -15.21 -6.18 -0.68
CA ASP A 41 -16.33 -5.27 -0.43
C ASP A 41 -15.85 -3.81 -0.39
N PHE A 42 -16.77 -2.88 -0.62
CA PHE A 42 -16.45 -1.45 -0.74
C PHE A 42 -15.71 -0.89 0.48
N THR A 43 -16.10 -1.30 1.69
CA THR A 43 -15.54 -0.79 2.94
C THR A 43 -14.12 -1.30 3.12
N GLN A 44 -13.92 -2.61 2.94
CA GLN A 44 -12.61 -3.25 2.99
C GLN A 44 -11.66 -2.68 1.93
N GLU A 45 -12.13 -2.53 0.69
CA GLU A 45 -11.34 -1.94 -0.39
C GLU A 45 -10.91 -0.51 -0.05
N HIS A 46 -11.84 0.31 0.43
CA HIS A 46 -11.57 1.70 0.78
C HIS A 46 -10.48 1.80 1.86
N ILE A 47 -10.63 1.03 2.94
CA ILE A 47 -9.68 1.00 4.06
C ILE A 47 -8.31 0.51 3.58
N ALA A 48 -8.27 -0.64 2.90
CA ALA A 48 -7.02 -1.24 2.43
C ALA A 48 -6.28 -0.32 1.42
N ARG A 49 -7.00 0.38 0.55
CA ARG A 49 -6.43 1.38 -0.37
C ARG A 49 -5.82 2.56 0.38
N SER A 50 -6.48 3.05 1.42
CA SER A 50 -5.99 4.18 2.22
C SER A 50 -4.70 3.80 2.93
N LEU A 51 -4.70 2.67 3.64
CA LEU A 51 -3.54 2.15 4.37
C LEU A 51 -2.36 1.89 3.42
N ALA A 52 -2.59 1.22 2.29
CA ALA A 52 -1.53 0.96 1.31
C ALA A 52 -0.91 2.27 0.78
N GLY A 53 -1.72 3.32 0.56
CA GLY A 53 -1.23 4.63 0.18
C GLY A 53 -0.35 5.29 1.24
N HIS A 54 -0.80 5.30 2.51
CA HIS A 54 -0.05 5.87 3.63
C HIS A 54 1.28 5.15 3.85
N ILE A 55 1.29 3.82 3.75
CA ILE A 55 2.50 3.00 3.94
C ILE A 55 3.54 3.32 2.86
N VAL A 56 3.12 3.39 1.59
CA VAL A 56 4.04 3.70 0.48
C VAL A 56 4.59 5.12 0.59
N ALA A 57 3.74 6.09 0.93
CA ALA A 57 4.15 7.48 1.15
C ALA A 57 5.04 7.66 2.39
N GLY A 58 5.12 6.64 3.26
CA GLY A 58 5.94 6.68 4.47
C GLY A 58 5.32 7.52 5.59
N VAL A 59 4.02 7.74 5.56
CA VAL A 59 3.26 8.54 6.56
C VAL A 59 2.39 7.67 7.47
N ALA A 60 2.32 6.36 7.23
CA ALA A 60 1.55 5.45 8.06
C ALA A 60 2.15 5.30 9.47
N SER A 61 1.29 5.27 10.48
CA SER A 61 1.68 4.91 11.85
C SER A 61 1.99 3.41 11.98
N GLU A 62 2.61 3.00 13.09
CA GLU A 62 2.87 1.58 13.37
C GLU A 62 1.57 0.78 13.50
N GLU A 63 0.51 1.39 14.06
CA GLU A 63 -0.81 0.78 14.15
C GLU A 63 -1.45 0.58 12.78
N GLU A 64 -1.31 1.56 11.86
CA GLU A 64 -1.79 1.44 10.48
C GLU A 64 -1.04 0.33 9.72
N VAL A 65 0.28 0.22 9.91
CA VAL A 65 1.10 -0.85 9.33
C VAL A 65 0.67 -2.22 9.88
N ALA A 66 0.46 -2.34 11.19
CA ALA A 66 0.01 -3.57 11.82
C ALA A 66 -1.40 -3.97 11.35
N ALA A 67 -2.32 -3.02 11.23
CA ALA A 67 -3.67 -3.26 10.71
C ALA A 67 -3.63 -3.76 9.26
N PHE A 68 -2.79 -3.15 8.41
CA PHE A 68 -2.63 -3.58 7.03
C PHE A 68 -2.00 -4.97 6.91
N ARG A 69 -1.01 -5.30 7.74
CA ARG A 69 -0.42 -6.64 7.79
C ARG A 69 -1.46 -7.69 8.17
N LYS A 70 -2.22 -7.46 9.24
CA LYS A 70 -3.31 -8.35 9.67
C LYS A 70 -4.37 -8.51 8.57
N PHE A 71 -4.68 -7.45 7.85
CA PHE A 71 -5.56 -7.52 6.69
C PHE A 71 -4.97 -8.40 5.59
N CYS A 72 -3.70 -8.25 5.23
CA CYS A 72 -3.04 -9.08 4.22
C CYS A 72 -3.04 -10.57 4.61
N GLU A 73 -2.76 -10.88 5.88
CA GLU A 73 -2.80 -12.26 6.41
C GLU A 73 -4.20 -12.88 6.32
N SER A 74 -5.26 -12.07 6.37
CA SER A 74 -6.64 -12.56 6.22
C SER A 74 -7.00 -12.95 4.78
N LEU A 75 -6.17 -12.59 3.79
CA LEU A 75 -6.39 -12.90 2.38
C LEU A 75 -5.81 -14.27 1.94
N GLY A 76 -5.04 -14.94 2.80
CA GLY A 76 -4.34 -16.21 2.52
C GLY A 76 -2.83 -16.03 2.28
#